data_AF-G5E288-F1
#
_entry.id   AF-G5E288-F1
#
_cell.length_a   1.000
_cell.length_b   1.000
_cell.length_c   1.000
_cell.angle_alpha   90.00
_cell.angle_beta   90.00
_cell.angle_gamma   90.00
#
_symmetry.space_group_name_H-M   'P 1'
#
loop_
_entity.id
_entity.type
_entity.pdbx_description
1 polymer ?
#
loop_
_entity_poly.entity_id
_entity_poly.type
_entity_poly.pdbx_seq_one_letter_code
_entity_poly.pdbx_strand_id
1 'polypeptide(L)'
;MHTGGETSACKPSSVRLAPSFSFHAAGLQMAGQMSHSHQQYSDRRQPNLNDQQASALSYNDQIQQPLANQRRMPQTFRDPASAPLRVHLKRHFMFRNHLCLVFEMLSYNLYDLLRSTNFRGVSLNLTRKFAQQMCTALLFLATPELSIIHCDLKPENILLCNPKRSAIKIVDFGSSCQLGQRIYQYIQSRFYRSPEVLLGMPYDLAIDMWSLGCILVEMHTGEPLFSGANEVDQMNKIVEVLGIPSIHILDQA
;
A
#
# COMPACT_ATOMS: atom_id res chain seq x y z
N MET A 1 45.99 -34.93 -26.19
CA MET A 1 45.67 -35.49 -24.86
C MET A 1 44.84 -34.47 -24.09
N HIS A 2 43.66 -34.92 -23.63
CA HIS A 2 42.79 -34.33 -22.58
C HIS A 2 43.56 -33.96 -21.29
N THR A 3 43.11 -33.16 -20.31
CA THR A 3 41.82 -32.69 -19.70
C THR A 3 42.15 -31.41 -18.90
N GLY A 4 41.32 -30.36 -18.73
CA GLY A 4 40.08 -30.27 -17.94
C GLY A 4 40.34 -29.76 -16.49
N GLY A 5 39.64 -28.72 -16.02
CA GLY A 5 39.55 -28.38 -14.59
C GLY A 5 39.21 -26.92 -14.21
N GLU A 6 37.92 -26.61 -14.07
CA GLU A 6 37.39 -25.45 -13.31
C GLU A 6 37.47 -25.71 -11.79
N THR A 7 37.74 -24.68 -10.96
CA THR A 7 37.24 -24.51 -9.57
C THR A 7 37.38 -23.02 -9.20
N SER A 8 36.32 -22.24 -8.98
CA SER A 8 35.43 -22.13 -7.81
C SER A 8 36.14 -21.77 -6.49
N ALA A 9 36.05 -20.49 -6.08
CA ALA A 9 36.03 -20.09 -4.66
C ALA A 9 35.72 -18.58 -4.51
N CYS A 10 34.46 -18.24 -4.26
CA CYS A 10 34.13 -17.09 -3.42
C CYS A 10 32.85 -17.43 -2.65
N LYS A 11 33.03 -17.96 -1.44
CA LYS A 11 31.97 -18.12 -0.43
C LYS A 11 31.49 -16.72 0.00
N PRO A 12 30.19 -16.40 -0.03
CA PRO A 12 29.61 -15.42 0.87
C PRO A 12 29.14 -16.16 2.12
N SER A 13 29.98 -16.12 3.15
CA SER A 13 29.61 -16.45 4.51
C SER A 13 28.61 -15.42 5.04
N SER A 14 27.30 -15.68 4.86
CA SER A 14 26.20 -15.30 5.78
C SER A 14 24.81 -15.42 5.13
N VAL A 15 24.53 -16.49 4.38
CA VAL A 15 23.14 -16.82 4.00
C VAL A 15 22.70 -18.01 4.85
N ARG A 16 22.17 -17.75 6.05
CA ARG A 16 21.33 -18.73 6.73
C ARG A 16 19.94 -18.64 6.11
N LEU A 17 19.65 -19.54 5.17
CA LEU A 17 18.29 -19.88 4.79
C LEU A 17 17.69 -20.70 5.93
N ALA A 18 16.71 -20.12 6.62
CA ALA A 18 15.85 -20.87 7.53
C ALA A 18 14.53 -21.21 6.82
N PRO A 19 13.98 -22.42 7.02
CA PRO A 19 12.70 -22.80 6.44
C PRO A 19 11.59 -22.01 7.14
N SER A 20 10.60 -21.54 6.36
CA SER A 20 9.37 -20.84 6.79
C SER A 20 9.58 -19.53 7.58
N PHE A 21 9.74 -18.37 6.91
CA PHE A 21 9.69 -17.08 7.61
C PHE A 21 9.07 -15.94 6.80
N SER A 22 8.03 -15.37 7.40
CA SER A 22 7.53 -14.01 7.26
C SER A 22 8.59 -13.02 7.77
N PHE A 23 8.81 -11.89 7.07
CA PHE A 23 9.67 -10.81 7.55
C PHE A 23 9.02 -9.44 7.41
N HIS A 24 8.92 -8.77 8.56
CA HIS A 24 8.47 -7.40 8.79
C HIS A 24 9.56 -6.38 8.43
N ALA A 25 9.10 -5.14 8.16
CA ALA A 25 9.86 -3.90 8.04
C ALA A 25 11.03 -3.92 7.02
N ALA A 26 10.67 -3.73 5.74
CA ALA A 26 11.52 -3.24 4.65
C ALA A 26 12.82 -4.03 4.30
N GLY A 27 12.75 -5.36 4.24
CA GLY A 27 13.77 -6.21 3.64
C GLY A 27 13.17 -7.45 2.97
N LEU A 28 13.38 -7.58 1.65
CA LEU A 28 12.82 -8.60 0.75
C LEU A 28 11.31 -8.86 0.90
N GLN A 29 10.49 -8.23 0.06
CA GLN A 29 9.11 -8.66 -0.11
C GLN A 29 9.09 -9.81 -1.13
N MET A 30 8.76 -11.01 -0.66
CA MET A 30 8.54 -12.18 -1.52
C MET A 30 7.09 -12.16 -1.99
N ALA A 31 6.85 -12.16 -3.30
CA ALA A 31 5.52 -12.48 -3.83
C ALA A 31 5.30 -14.01 -3.70
N GLY A 32 4.79 -14.45 -2.55
CA GLY A 32 4.54 -15.86 -2.26
C GLY A 32 3.46 -16.04 -1.19
N GLN A 33 2.56 -17.01 -1.43
CA GLN A 33 1.35 -17.37 -0.68
C GLN A 33 1.32 -16.96 0.80
N MET A 34 0.32 -16.14 1.17
CA MET A 34 -0.08 -15.98 2.57
C MET A 34 -0.61 -17.32 3.10
N SER A 35 0.10 -17.90 4.05
CA SER A 35 -0.39 -18.99 4.89
C SER A 35 -1.30 -18.38 5.96
N HIS A 36 -2.53 -18.89 6.03
CA HIS A 36 -3.55 -18.50 6.99
C HIS A 36 -3.05 -18.54 8.43
N SER A 37 -2.96 -17.38 9.10
CA SER A 37 -3.12 -17.25 10.55
C SER A 37 -3.26 -15.79 10.97
N HIS A 38 -4.28 -15.11 10.44
CA HIS A 38 -5.10 -14.13 11.14
C HIS A 38 -6.34 -13.94 10.29
N GLN A 39 -7.51 -14.17 10.88
CA GLN A 39 -8.80 -14.20 10.20
C GLN A 39 -9.07 -12.89 9.46
N GLN A 40 -8.75 -12.87 8.16
CA GLN A 40 -9.44 -12.03 7.19
C GLN A 40 -10.89 -12.50 7.18
N TYR A 41 -11.79 -11.71 7.77
CA TYR A 41 -13.22 -11.84 7.52
C TYR A 41 -13.46 -11.40 6.07
N SER A 42 -13.33 -12.37 5.15
CA SER A 42 -13.82 -12.28 3.78
C SER A 42 -15.15 -13.03 3.72
N ASP A 43 -16.25 -12.27 3.77
CA ASP A 43 -17.57 -12.82 3.45
C ASP A 43 -17.56 -13.27 1.98
N ARG A 44 -17.63 -14.59 1.80
CA ARG A 44 -17.92 -15.20 0.50
C ARG A 44 -19.35 -14.86 0.12
N ARG A 45 -19.56 -13.89 -0.77
CA ARG A 45 -20.76 -13.92 -1.61
C ARG A 45 -20.57 -14.98 -2.69
N GLN A 46 -21.56 -15.86 -2.82
CA GLN A 46 -21.76 -16.63 -4.05
C GLN A 46 -22.02 -15.63 -5.19
N PRO A 47 -21.29 -15.73 -6.32
CA PRO A 47 -21.50 -14.83 -7.45
C PRO A 47 -22.86 -15.11 -8.10
N ASN A 48 -23.67 -14.06 -8.25
CA ASN A 48 -24.85 -14.06 -9.11
C ASN A 48 -24.41 -14.21 -10.58
N LEU A 49 -25.15 -15.01 -11.33
CA LEU A 49 -24.79 -15.55 -12.65
C LEU A 49 -24.74 -14.56 -13.83
N ASN A 50 -24.79 -13.24 -13.62
CA ASN A 50 -24.89 -12.29 -14.74
C ASN A 50 -23.71 -11.31 -14.94
N ASP A 51 -22.65 -11.35 -14.12
CA ASP A 51 -21.46 -10.53 -14.33
C ASP A 51 -20.34 -11.31 -15.03
N GLN A 52 -20.58 -11.80 -16.25
CA GLN A 52 -19.52 -12.32 -17.11
C GLN A 52 -19.01 -11.22 -18.04
N GLN A 53 -18.06 -10.40 -17.54
CA GLN A 53 -16.96 -9.83 -18.35
C GLN A 53 -15.92 -9.09 -17.47
N ALA A 54 -15.38 -9.78 -16.46
CA ALA A 54 -14.05 -9.45 -15.95
C ALA A 54 -13.14 -10.64 -16.28
N SER A 55 -12.29 -10.49 -17.29
CA SER A 55 -11.29 -11.50 -17.63
C SER A 55 -10.32 -11.65 -16.45
N ALA A 56 -10.47 -12.73 -15.69
CA ALA A 56 -9.53 -13.09 -14.65
C ALA A 56 -8.14 -13.28 -15.29
N LEU A 57 -7.19 -12.41 -14.92
CA LEU A 57 -5.82 -12.44 -15.43
C LEU A 57 -5.11 -13.74 -15.01
N SER A 58 -4.28 -14.29 -15.89
CA SER A 58 -3.53 -15.51 -15.64
C SER A 58 -2.62 -15.37 -14.41
N TYR A 59 -2.32 -16.47 -13.72
CA TYR A 59 -1.42 -16.48 -12.55
C TYR A 59 -0.05 -15.82 -12.84
N ASN A 60 0.46 -15.96 -14.07
CA ASN A 60 1.69 -15.29 -14.49
C ASN A 60 1.53 -13.76 -14.63
N ASP A 61 0.35 -13.29 -15.04
CA ASP A 61 0.05 -11.86 -15.15
C ASP A 61 -0.11 -11.23 -13.77
N GLN A 62 -0.64 -11.96 -12.78
CA GLN A 62 -0.76 -11.51 -11.39
C GLN A 62 0.62 -11.33 -10.71
N ILE A 63 1.60 -12.19 -11.02
CA ILE A 63 2.97 -12.07 -10.48
C ILE A 63 3.74 -10.90 -11.10
N GLN A 64 3.46 -10.54 -12.36
CA GLN A 64 4.16 -9.46 -13.06
C GLN A 64 3.55 -8.08 -12.81
N GLN A 65 2.29 -7.99 -12.38
CA GLN A 65 1.57 -6.74 -12.18
C GLN A 65 2.24 -5.73 -11.23
N PRO A 66 2.75 -6.12 -10.05
CA PRO A 66 3.42 -5.15 -9.15
C PRO A 66 4.67 -4.53 -9.79
N LEU A 67 5.41 -5.32 -10.58
CA LEU A 67 6.55 -4.81 -11.35
C LEU A 67 6.14 -3.98 -12.55
N ALA A 68 5.07 -4.40 -13.24
CA ALA A 68 4.54 -3.68 -14.38
C ALA A 68 4.04 -2.29 -13.93
N ASN A 69 3.35 -2.21 -12.80
CA ASN A 69 2.89 -0.95 -12.23
C ASN A 69 4.08 -0.07 -11.84
N GLN A 70 5.08 -0.59 -11.12
CA GLN A 70 6.28 0.18 -10.77
C GLN A 70 7.16 0.58 -11.96
N ARG A 71 7.27 -0.27 -13.01
CA ARG A 71 8.03 0.03 -14.24
C ARG A 71 7.30 0.99 -15.18
N ARG A 72 5.95 1.00 -15.16
CA ARG A 72 5.13 1.95 -15.91
C ARG A 72 5.11 3.34 -15.27
N MET A 73 5.45 3.47 -13.99
CA MET A 73 5.55 4.78 -13.36
C MET A 73 6.55 5.69 -14.10
N PRO A 74 6.26 6.99 -14.24
CA PRO A 74 7.14 7.93 -14.93
C PRO A 74 8.56 7.99 -14.34
N GLN A 75 9.55 8.40 -15.14
CA GLN A 75 10.94 8.46 -14.71
C GLN A 75 11.16 9.39 -13.49
N THR A 76 10.40 10.49 -13.43
CA THR A 76 10.40 11.44 -12.30
C THR A 76 9.98 10.79 -10.98
N PHE A 77 9.14 9.75 -11.00
CA PHE A 77 8.79 8.98 -9.80
C PHE A 77 9.90 7.99 -9.42
N ARG A 78 10.61 7.45 -10.41
CA ARG A 78 11.69 6.48 -10.22
C ARG A 78 12.98 7.11 -9.69
N ASP A 79 13.25 8.35 -10.04
CA ASP A 79 14.42 9.10 -9.58
C ASP A 79 14.34 9.43 -8.07
N PRO A 80 15.31 8.97 -7.25
CA PRO A 80 15.37 9.29 -5.82
C PRO A 80 15.44 10.78 -5.50
N ALA A 81 16.05 11.59 -6.38
CA ALA A 81 16.25 13.01 -6.14
C ALA A 81 14.93 13.80 -6.20
N SER A 82 14.00 13.38 -7.05
CA SER A 82 12.70 14.02 -7.25
C SER A 82 11.60 13.47 -6.34
N ALA A 83 11.72 12.22 -5.85
CA ALA A 83 10.69 11.54 -5.06
C ALA A 83 11.19 11.07 -3.67
N PRO A 84 11.67 11.97 -2.78
CA PRO A 84 12.38 11.59 -1.56
C PRO A 84 11.51 10.88 -0.51
N LEU A 85 10.19 11.11 -0.54
CA LEU A 85 9.24 10.56 0.42
C LEU A 85 8.65 9.21 -0.01
N ARG A 86 9.19 8.62 -1.07
CA ARG A 86 8.88 7.27 -1.53
C ARG A 86 10.02 6.31 -1.19
N VAL A 87 9.68 5.05 -0.92
CA VAL A 87 10.67 3.98 -0.83
C VAL A 87 11.40 3.73 -2.15
N HIS A 88 12.72 3.71 -2.12
CA HIS A 88 13.54 3.50 -3.31
C HIS A 88 13.70 2.02 -3.64
N LEU A 89 13.29 1.63 -4.86
CA LEU A 89 13.58 0.32 -5.42
C LEU A 89 15.02 0.32 -5.95
N LYS A 90 15.90 -0.45 -5.31
CA LYS A 90 17.31 -0.57 -5.69
C LYS A 90 17.52 -1.54 -6.85
N ARG A 91 16.84 -2.68 -6.82
CA ARG A 91 16.91 -3.72 -7.86
C ARG A 91 15.72 -4.66 -7.79
N HIS A 92 15.50 -5.38 -8.86
CA HIS A 92 14.55 -6.48 -8.94
C HIS A 92 15.20 -7.66 -9.69
N PHE A 93 14.77 -8.87 -9.39
CA PHE A 93 15.24 -10.08 -10.08
C PHE A 93 14.22 -11.21 -9.92
N MET A 94 14.30 -12.23 -10.77
CA MET A 94 13.54 -13.46 -10.61
C MET A 94 14.38 -14.48 -9.84
N PHE A 95 13.79 -15.12 -8.83
CA PHE A 95 14.41 -16.23 -8.12
C PHE A 95 13.39 -17.33 -7.89
N ARG A 96 13.64 -18.53 -8.43
CA ARG A 96 12.73 -19.68 -8.35
C ARG A 96 11.28 -19.35 -8.74
N ASN A 97 11.10 -18.64 -9.86
CA ASN A 97 9.80 -18.17 -10.35
C ASN A 97 9.07 -17.15 -9.45
N HIS A 98 9.74 -16.61 -8.43
CA HIS A 98 9.24 -15.47 -7.66
C HIS A 98 9.92 -14.20 -8.13
N LEU A 99 9.11 -13.16 -8.32
CA LEU A 99 9.62 -11.83 -8.50
C LEU A 99 10.08 -11.28 -7.14
N CYS A 100 11.36 -10.91 -7.05
CA CYS A 100 11.95 -10.33 -5.86
C CYS A 100 12.21 -8.84 -6.07
N LEU A 101 11.71 -8.04 -5.13
CA LEU A 101 11.93 -6.59 -5.08
C LEU A 101 12.86 -6.24 -3.91
N VAL A 102 13.89 -5.45 -4.20
CA VAL A 102 14.86 -5.00 -3.20
C VAL A 102 14.76 -3.50 -3.04
N PHE A 103 14.38 -3.08 -1.84
CA PHE A 103 14.21 -1.68 -1.47
C PHE A 103 15.34 -1.21 -0.56
N GLU A 104 15.40 0.09 -0.30
CA GLU A 104 16.10 0.60 0.88
C GLU A 104 15.47 0.06 2.17
N MET A 105 16.30 -0.13 3.20
CA MET A 105 15.84 -0.59 4.50
C MET A 105 15.33 0.60 5.31
N LEU A 106 14.10 0.51 5.79
CA LEU A 106 13.44 1.49 6.65
C LEU A 106 13.21 0.87 8.04
N SER A 107 12.63 1.65 8.95
CA SER A 107 12.25 1.19 10.27
C SER A 107 10.81 0.66 10.28
N TYR A 108 10.18 0.61 11.46
CA TYR A 108 8.81 0.16 11.62
C TYR A 108 7.80 1.14 11.01
N ASN A 109 6.60 0.63 10.73
CA ASN A 109 5.51 1.41 10.13
C ASN A 109 4.72 2.20 11.20
N LEU A 110 3.80 3.07 10.78
CA LEU A 110 3.03 3.90 11.72
C LEU A 110 2.02 3.07 12.55
N TYR A 111 1.56 1.92 12.07
CA TYR A 111 0.74 1.00 12.89
C TYR A 111 1.55 0.42 14.06
N ASP A 112 2.78 -0.02 13.79
CA ASP A 112 3.71 -0.50 14.82
C ASP A 112 4.10 0.63 15.78
N LEU A 113 4.19 1.87 15.31
CA LEU A 113 4.35 3.05 16.17
C LEU A 113 3.17 3.18 17.13
N LEU A 114 1.93 3.10 16.65
CA LEU A 114 0.74 3.13 17.49
C LEU A 114 0.70 1.99 18.49
N ARG A 115 1.07 0.77 18.06
CA ARG A 115 1.17 -0.38 18.95
C ARG A 115 2.17 -0.13 20.08
N SER A 116 3.30 0.54 19.78
CA SER A 116 4.30 0.90 20.79
C SER A 116 3.79 1.92 21.82
N THR A 117 2.77 2.72 21.49
CA THR A 117 2.12 3.63 22.44
C THR A 117 0.98 2.97 23.22
N ASN A 118 0.75 1.66 23.02
CA ASN A 118 -0.43 0.92 23.45
C ASN A 118 -1.73 1.56 22.93
N PHE A 119 -1.74 1.99 21.66
CA PHE A 119 -2.90 2.60 21.02
C PHE A 119 -3.46 3.82 21.77
N ARG A 120 -2.59 4.59 22.42
CA ARG A 120 -2.95 5.89 23.04
C ARG A 120 -2.72 7.08 22.11
N GLY A 121 -2.48 6.79 20.83
CA GLY A 121 -2.11 7.79 19.83
C GLY A 121 -0.73 8.41 20.03
N VAL A 122 -0.47 9.45 19.26
CA VAL A 122 0.71 10.31 19.35
C VAL A 122 0.29 11.78 19.50
N SER A 123 1.23 12.61 19.97
CA SER A 123 0.98 14.04 20.15
C SER A 123 0.57 14.72 18.82
N LEU A 124 -0.31 15.72 18.90
CA LEU A 124 -0.70 16.55 17.75
C LEU A 124 0.50 17.16 17.00
N ASN A 125 1.60 17.43 17.70
CA ASN A 125 2.82 17.93 17.07
C ASN A 125 3.48 16.88 16.17
N LEU A 126 3.50 15.62 16.59
CA LEU A 126 4.00 14.53 15.77
C LEU A 126 3.01 14.21 14.63
N THR A 127 1.72 14.18 14.90
CA THR A 127 0.67 14.04 13.87
C THR A 127 0.81 15.12 12.79
N ARG A 128 1.04 16.38 13.16
CA ARG A 128 1.29 17.47 12.21
C ARG A 128 2.52 17.23 11.33
N LYS A 129 3.61 16.71 11.90
CA LYS A 129 4.82 16.38 11.12
C LYS A 129 4.57 15.25 10.12
N PHE A 130 3.76 14.25 10.48
CA PHE A 130 3.35 13.21 9.54
C PHE A 130 2.44 13.78 8.46
N ALA A 131 1.45 14.61 8.82
CA ALA A 131 0.57 15.28 7.87
C ALA A 131 1.34 16.10 6.83
N GLN A 132 2.30 16.93 7.26
CA GLN A 132 3.12 17.74 6.35
C GLN A 132 3.86 16.88 5.33
N GLN A 133 4.53 15.81 5.79
CA GLN A 133 5.27 14.91 4.90
C GLN A 133 4.34 14.14 3.96
N MET A 134 3.22 13.61 4.46
CA MET A 134 2.26 12.92 3.60
C MET A 134 1.65 13.86 2.57
N CYS A 135 1.25 15.08 2.94
CA CYS A 135 0.79 16.09 1.99
C CYS A 135 1.84 16.43 0.94
N THR A 136 3.13 16.56 1.33
CA THR A 136 4.22 16.77 0.35
C THR A 136 4.33 15.61 -0.62
N ALA A 137 4.23 14.36 -0.14
CA ALA A 137 4.26 13.18 -1.01
C ALA A 137 3.04 13.14 -1.96
N LEU A 138 1.83 13.39 -1.45
CA LEU A 138 0.61 13.42 -2.26
C LEU A 138 0.61 14.53 -3.29
N LEU A 139 1.08 15.73 -2.93
CA LEU A 139 1.23 16.84 -3.86
C LEU A 139 2.18 16.48 -5.00
N PHE A 140 3.26 15.76 -4.71
CA PHE A 140 4.16 15.24 -5.75
C PHE A 140 3.45 14.22 -6.65
N LEU A 141 2.71 13.24 -6.09
CA LEU A 141 1.97 12.27 -6.91
C LEU A 141 0.90 12.92 -7.79
N ALA A 142 0.32 14.03 -7.33
CA ALA A 142 -0.69 14.82 -8.02
C ALA A 142 -0.14 15.74 -9.12
N THR A 143 1.18 15.80 -9.35
CA THR A 143 1.69 16.63 -10.44
C THR A 143 1.18 16.12 -11.79
N PRO A 144 0.93 17.00 -12.78
CA PRO A 144 0.35 16.61 -14.06
C PRO A 144 1.14 15.51 -14.78
N GLU A 145 2.47 15.49 -14.62
CA GLU A 145 3.35 14.51 -15.24
C GLU A 145 3.24 13.11 -14.62
N LEU A 146 2.78 13.03 -13.36
CA LEU A 146 2.61 11.79 -12.62
C LEU A 146 1.16 11.31 -12.63
N SER A 147 0.27 12.13 -12.08
CA SER A 147 -1.14 11.82 -11.84
C SER A 147 -1.34 10.42 -11.24
N ILE A 148 -0.56 10.08 -10.20
CA ILE A 148 -0.56 8.76 -9.56
C ILE A 148 -1.51 8.78 -8.37
N ILE A 149 -2.41 7.80 -8.32
CA ILE A 149 -3.22 7.48 -7.15
C ILE A 149 -2.57 6.28 -6.46
N HIS A 150 -2.29 6.38 -5.16
CA HIS A 150 -1.66 5.32 -4.37
C HIS A 150 -2.60 4.12 -4.20
N CYS A 151 -3.89 4.38 -3.94
CA CYS A 151 -4.97 3.40 -3.81
C CYS A 151 -4.93 2.49 -2.57
N ASP A 152 -3.91 2.57 -1.71
CA ASP A 152 -3.84 1.79 -0.46
C ASP A 152 -3.06 2.50 0.66
N LEU A 153 -3.35 3.78 0.90
CA LEU A 153 -2.74 4.49 2.04
C LEU A 153 -3.36 4.00 3.35
N LYS A 154 -2.49 3.59 4.26
CA LYS A 154 -2.79 3.12 5.62
C LYS A 154 -1.53 3.20 6.49
N PRO A 155 -1.64 3.15 7.83
CA PRO A 155 -0.48 3.26 8.72
C PRO A 155 0.61 2.22 8.43
N GLU A 156 0.26 1.02 7.99
CA GLU A 156 1.20 -0.05 7.62
C GLU A 156 2.07 0.29 6.40
N ASN A 157 1.56 1.15 5.51
CA ASN A 157 2.23 1.57 4.27
C ASN A 157 3.02 2.88 4.42
N ILE A 158 3.23 3.34 5.66
CA ILE A 158 4.01 4.54 5.97
C ILE A 158 5.08 4.15 6.98
N LEU A 159 6.34 4.15 6.55
CA LEU A 159 7.46 3.68 7.37
C LEU A 159 8.32 4.83 7.85
N LEU A 160 8.78 4.74 9.09
CA LEU A 160 9.80 5.65 9.60
C LEU A 160 11.14 5.35 8.94
N CYS A 161 11.87 6.39 8.53
CA CYS A 161 13.25 6.25 8.07
C CYS A 161 14.21 5.88 9.21
N ASN A 162 13.89 6.28 10.45
CA ASN A 162 14.69 6.00 11.63
C ASN A 162 13.77 5.90 12.86
N PRO A 163 14.00 4.93 13.76
CA PRO A 163 13.12 4.68 14.91
C PRO A 163 13.03 5.83 15.93
N LYS A 164 13.96 6.78 15.88
CA LYS A 164 14.04 7.95 16.80
C LYS A 164 13.75 9.28 16.11
N ARG A 165 13.35 9.28 14.84
CA ARG A 165 13.08 10.50 14.05
C ARG A 165 11.71 10.38 13.39
N SER A 166 11.09 11.52 13.09
CA SER A 166 9.76 11.57 12.47
C SER A 166 9.76 11.52 10.95
N ALA A 167 10.93 11.33 10.32
CA ALA A 167 11.02 11.26 8.87
C ALA A 167 10.35 9.98 8.36
N ILE A 168 9.46 10.10 7.37
CA ILE A 168 8.69 8.97 6.82
C ILE A 168 8.97 8.75 5.33
N LYS A 169 8.66 7.55 4.86
CA LYS A 169 8.47 7.23 3.44
C LYS A 169 7.22 6.39 3.24
N ILE A 170 6.52 6.66 2.14
CA ILE A 170 5.38 5.86 1.66
C ILE A 170 5.93 4.65 0.90
N VAL A 171 5.36 3.48 1.18
CA VAL A 171 5.70 2.18 0.56
C VAL A 171 4.47 1.58 -0.11
N ASP A 172 4.69 0.46 -0.81
CA ASP A 172 3.64 -0.38 -1.39
C ASP A 172 2.76 0.29 -2.46
N PHE A 173 3.42 0.67 -3.55
CA PHE A 173 2.76 1.16 -4.77
C PHE A 173 2.22 0.03 -5.67
N GLY A 174 1.98 -1.17 -5.11
CA GLY A 174 1.51 -2.33 -5.88
C GLY A 174 0.10 -2.13 -6.45
N SER A 175 -0.76 -1.46 -5.69
CA SER A 175 -2.15 -1.13 -6.05
C SER A 175 -2.30 0.21 -6.79
N SER A 176 -1.22 0.95 -6.97
CA SER A 176 -1.27 2.31 -7.51
C SER A 176 -1.58 2.32 -9.01
N CYS A 177 -2.27 3.37 -9.46
CA CYS A 177 -2.61 3.57 -10.86
C CYS A 177 -2.46 5.03 -11.27
N GLN A 178 -2.26 5.29 -12.56
CA GLN A 178 -2.35 6.65 -13.11
C GLN A 178 -3.81 7.02 -13.39
N LEU A 179 -4.16 8.30 -13.23
CA LEU A 179 -5.46 8.82 -13.59
C LEU A 179 -5.78 8.49 -15.07
N GLY A 180 -7.00 7.99 -15.32
CA GLY A 180 -7.43 7.55 -16.66
C GLY A 180 -7.03 6.10 -17.03
N GLN A 181 -6.17 5.45 -16.26
CA GLN A 181 -5.85 4.01 -16.40
C GLN A 181 -6.41 3.18 -15.24
N ARG A 182 -7.64 3.49 -14.82
CA ARG A 182 -8.28 2.86 -13.66
C ARG A 182 -8.61 1.39 -13.99
N ILE A 183 -8.08 0.45 -13.20
CA ILE A 183 -8.21 -0.99 -13.45
C ILE A 183 -9.24 -1.65 -12.52
N TYR A 184 -9.40 -1.13 -11.30
CA TYR A 184 -10.13 -1.81 -10.22
C TYR A 184 -11.15 -0.89 -9.56
N GLN A 185 -12.37 -1.41 -9.34
CA GLN A 185 -13.41 -0.72 -8.56
C GLN A 185 -13.26 -0.98 -7.05
N TYR A 186 -12.73 -2.14 -6.68
CA TYR A 186 -12.47 -2.50 -5.29
C TYR A 186 -11.01 -2.17 -4.94
N ILE A 187 -10.79 -1.01 -4.32
CA ILE A 187 -9.47 -0.52 -3.92
C ILE A 187 -9.50 0.02 -2.49
N GLN A 188 -8.33 0.39 -1.94
CA GLN A 188 -8.11 0.83 -0.56
C GLN A 188 -8.40 -0.23 0.50
N SER A 189 -7.66 -0.18 1.60
CA SER A 189 -8.00 -0.91 2.81
C SER A 189 -9.24 -0.30 3.47
N ARG A 190 -10.19 -1.13 3.91
CA ARG A 190 -11.57 -0.75 4.25
C ARG A 190 -11.68 0.47 5.17
N PHE A 191 -10.89 0.53 6.25
CA PHE A 191 -10.96 1.63 7.24
C PHE A 191 -10.55 2.99 6.67
N TYR A 192 -9.81 2.99 5.57
CA TYR A 192 -9.27 4.18 4.89
C TYR A 192 -9.94 4.40 3.52
N ARG A 193 -10.96 3.61 3.19
CA ARG A 193 -11.64 3.65 1.89
C ARG A 193 -12.58 4.85 1.82
N SER A 194 -12.53 5.57 0.69
CA SER A 194 -13.36 6.75 0.48
C SER A 194 -14.80 6.41 0.14
N PRO A 195 -15.77 7.32 0.40
CA PRO A 195 -17.18 7.08 0.13
C PRO A 195 -17.46 6.87 -1.36
N GLU A 196 -16.80 7.59 -2.26
CA GLU A 196 -16.96 7.41 -3.71
C GLU A 196 -16.52 6.00 -4.17
N VAL A 197 -15.50 5.41 -3.56
CA VAL A 197 -15.12 4.01 -3.84
C VAL A 197 -16.15 3.03 -3.26
N LEU A 198 -16.66 3.27 -2.05
CA LEU A 198 -17.72 2.44 -1.45
C LEU A 198 -19.03 2.49 -2.25
N LEU A 199 -19.34 3.63 -2.87
CA LEU A 199 -20.51 3.85 -3.70
C LEU A 199 -20.32 3.39 -5.15
N GLY A 200 -19.13 2.93 -5.54
CA GLY A 200 -18.84 2.51 -6.93
C GLY A 200 -18.74 3.68 -7.93
N MET A 201 -18.58 4.91 -7.44
CA MET A 201 -18.46 6.11 -8.26
C MET A 201 -17.06 6.23 -8.89
N PRO A 202 -16.92 7.02 -9.97
CA PRO A 202 -15.61 7.39 -10.50
C PRO A 202 -14.78 8.10 -9.43
N TYR A 203 -13.55 7.63 -9.22
CA TYR A 203 -12.66 8.14 -8.17
C TYR A 203 -11.36 8.72 -8.76
N ASP A 204 -10.70 9.65 -8.06
CA ASP A 204 -9.47 10.28 -8.50
C ASP A 204 -8.42 10.36 -7.38
N LEU A 205 -7.50 11.33 -7.47
CA LEU A 205 -6.46 11.58 -6.47
C LEU A 205 -7.03 11.88 -5.07
N ALA A 206 -8.30 12.30 -4.96
CA ALA A 206 -8.94 12.65 -3.69
C ALA A 206 -9.10 11.46 -2.73
N ILE A 207 -9.14 10.22 -3.23
CA ILE A 207 -9.26 9.04 -2.36
C ILE A 207 -8.08 8.91 -1.39
N ASP A 208 -6.89 9.35 -1.81
CA ASP A 208 -5.69 9.32 -0.99
C ASP A 208 -5.73 10.42 0.08
N MET A 209 -6.37 11.56 -0.22
CA MET A 209 -6.64 12.61 0.77
C MET A 209 -7.64 12.16 1.83
N TRP A 210 -8.66 11.39 1.44
CA TRP A 210 -9.57 10.74 2.38
C TRP A 210 -8.81 9.78 3.33
N SER A 211 -7.97 8.92 2.74
CA SER A 211 -7.14 7.97 3.49
C SER A 211 -6.22 8.70 4.48
N LEU A 212 -5.57 9.78 4.04
CA LEU A 212 -4.76 10.65 4.89
C LEU A 212 -5.56 11.17 6.09
N GLY A 213 -6.76 11.69 5.87
CA GLY A 213 -7.62 12.19 6.96
C GLY A 213 -7.88 11.13 8.03
N CYS A 214 -8.25 9.92 7.59
CA CYS A 214 -8.49 8.78 8.48
C CYS A 214 -7.22 8.41 9.28
N ILE A 215 -6.06 8.34 8.61
CA ILE A 215 -4.76 8.04 9.23
C ILE A 215 -4.40 9.09 10.28
N LEU A 216 -4.59 10.38 10.01
CA LEU A 216 -4.21 11.43 10.96
C LEU A 216 -5.05 11.39 12.25
N VAL A 217 -6.33 11.05 12.14
CA VAL A 217 -7.17 10.83 13.33
C VAL A 217 -6.67 9.63 14.09
N GLU A 218 -6.48 8.48 13.44
CA GLU A 218 -6.00 7.25 14.09
C GLU A 218 -4.64 7.45 14.76
N MET A 219 -3.73 8.17 14.11
CA MET A 219 -2.44 8.52 14.70
C MET A 219 -2.61 9.34 15.98
N HIS A 220 -3.57 10.25 16.04
CA HIS A 220 -3.78 11.09 17.21
C HIS A 220 -4.56 10.39 18.34
N THR A 221 -5.60 9.65 18.00
CA THR A 221 -6.51 9.01 18.97
C THR A 221 -6.03 7.63 19.40
N GLY A 222 -5.28 6.94 18.52
CA GLY A 222 -4.91 5.53 18.65
C GLY A 222 -5.94 4.55 18.10
N GLU A 223 -7.09 5.03 17.63
CA GLU A 223 -8.21 4.21 17.17
C GLU A 223 -8.63 4.61 15.74
N PRO A 224 -8.92 3.64 14.85
CA PRO A 224 -9.38 3.94 13.49
C PRO A 224 -10.64 4.80 13.51
N LEU A 225 -10.66 5.88 12.71
CA LEU A 225 -11.81 6.79 12.62
C LEU A 225 -13.10 6.06 12.17
N PHE A 226 -12.96 5.17 11.18
CA PHE A 226 -14.07 4.41 10.63
C PHE A 226 -13.71 2.92 10.59
N SER A 227 -14.11 2.17 11.63
CA SER A 227 -13.79 0.76 11.84
C SER A 227 -14.89 -0.21 11.37
N GLY A 228 -15.31 -0.14 10.10
CA GLY A 228 -16.42 -0.93 9.55
C GLY A 228 -16.13 -2.43 9.42
N ALA A 229 -17.07 -3.29 9.82
CA ALA A 229 -16.94 -4.75 9.66
C ALA A 229 -16.99 -5.19 8.19
N ASN A 230 -17.77 -4.50 7.37
CA ASN A 230 -17.95 -4.70 5.94
C ASN A 230 -18.20 -3.35 5.24
N GLU A 231 -18.42 -3.32 3.92
CA GLU A 231 -18.58 -2.06 3.16
C GLU A 231 -19.81 -1.25 3.55
N VAL A 232 -20.91 -1.94 3.89
CA VAL A 232 -22.15 -1.30 4.34
C VAL A 232 -21.93 -0.67 5.72
N ASP A 233 -21.32 -1.41 6.65
CA ASP A 233 -20.99 -0.89 7.98
C ASP A 233 -19.94 0.24 7.92
N GLN A 234 -19.00 0.16 6.98
CA GLN A 234 -18.04 1.24 6.72
C GLN A 234 -18.76 2.52 6.31
N MET A 235 -19.70 2.44 5.36
CA MET A 235 -20.51 3.59 4.96
C MET A 235 -21.36 4.13 6.12
N ASN A 236 -21.98 3.26 6.91
CA ASN A 236 -22.77 3.67 8.08
C ASN A 236 -21.95 4.47 9.09
N LYS A 237 -20.72 4.05 9.39
CA LYS A 237 -19.80 4.79 10.27
C LYS A 237 -19.40 6.15 9.72
N ILE A 238 -19.23 6.25 8.39
CA ILE A 238 -18.98 7.54 7.73
C ILE A 238 -20.18 8.47 7.93
N VAL A 239 -21.39 7.97 7.66
CA VAL A 239 -22.65 8.73 7.81
C VAL A 239 -22.90 9.16 9.25
N GLU A 240 -22.55 8.33 10.23
CA GLU A 240 -22.71 8.65 11.65
C GLU A 240 -21.90 9.91 12.05
N VAL A 241 -20.70 10.08 11.49
CA VAL A 241 -19.80 11.19 11.83
C VAL A 241 -20.01 12.40 10.94
N LEU A 242 -20.19 12.20 9.63
CA LEU A 242 -20.21 13.28 8.62
C LEU A 242 -21.60 13.61 8.09
N GLY A 243 -22.61 12.82 8.45
CA GLY A 243 -23.95 12.91 7.88
C GLY A 243 -24.09 12.17 6.55
N ILE A 244 -25.33 12.12 6.05
CA ILE A 244 -25.66 11.45 4.79
C ILE A 244 -25.06 12.25 3.62
N PRO A 245 -24.43 11.60 2.62
CA PRO A 245 -24.03 12.27 1.38
C PRO A 245 -25.19 13.05 0.74
N SER A 246 -24.90 14.16 0.08
CA SER A 246 -25.94 14.95 -0.58
C SER A 246 -26.66 14.11 -1.65
N ILE A 247 -27.94 14.41 -1.89
CA ILE A 247 -28.75 13.66 -2.85
C ILE A 247 -28.13 13.64 -4.26
N HIS A 248 -27.49 14.75 -4.65
CA HIS A 248 -26.76 14.84 -5.91
C HIS A 248 -25.61 13.83 -6.03
N ILE A 249 -24.92 13.50 -4.92
CA ILE A 249 -23.87 12.47 -4.91
C ILE A 249 -24.51 11.09 -5.02
N LEU A 250 -25.62 10.86 -4.31
CA LEU A 250 -26.34 9.59 -4.33
C LEU A 250 -26.97 9.29 -5.70
N ASP A 251 -27.45 10.30 -6.41
CA ASP A 251 -28.01 10.16 -7.76
C ASP A 251 -26.95 9.79 -8.81
N GLN A 252 -25.67 9.94 -8.47
CA GLN A 252 -24.53 9.58 -9.33
C GLN A 252 -23.92 8.21 -9.00
N ALA A 253 -24.40 7.55 -7.94
CA ALA A 253 -23.92 6.26 -7.46
C ALA A 253 -24.65 5.07 -8.12
#